data_AF-I6CB46-F1
#
_entry.id   AF-I6CB46-F1
#
_cell.length_a   1.000
_cell.length_b   1.000
_cell.length_c   1.000
_cell.angle_alpha   90.00
_cell.angle_beta   90.00
_cell.angle_gamma   90.00
#
_symmetry.space_group_name_H-M   'P 1'
#
loop_
_entity.id
_entity.type
_entity.pdbx_description
1 polymer ?
#
loop_
_entity_poly.entity_id
_entity_poly.type
_entity_poly.pdbx_seq_one_letter_code
_entity_poly.pdbx_strand_id
1 'polypeptide(L)'
;MSFDPTGYTLAHEHLHIDLSGFKNNVDCRLDQYAFICQEMNDLMTRGVRNVIEMTNRYMGRNAQFMLGVMRETGINVVACTGYY
;
A
#
# COMPACT_ATOMS: atom_id res chain seq x y z
N MET A 1 5.51 17.95 -1.76
CA MET A 1 5.05 17.15 -0.61
C MET A 1 3.68 16.65 -0.96
N SER A 2 3.29 15.45 -0.58
CA SER A 2 1.86 15.28 -0.32
C SER A 2 1.64 14.14 0.66
N PHE A 3 1.67 14.50 1.94
CA PHE A 3 0.61 14.05 2.80
C PHE A 3 -0.49 15.11 2.66
N ASP A 4 -1.72 14.70 2.35
CA ASP A 4 -2.85 15.60 2.22
C ASP A 4 -3.58 15.70 3.56
N PRO A 5 -3.46 16.83 4.29
CA PRO A 5 -4.09 16.98 5.60
C PRO A 5 -5.61 17.17 5.53
N THR A 6 -6.18 17.36 4.34
CA THR A 6 -7.62 17.60 4.16
C THR A 6 -8.42 16.31 3.95
N GLY A 7 -7.76 15.23 3.53
CA GLY A 7 -8.37 13.93 3.26
C GLY A 7 -8.29 12.94 4.42
N TYR A 8 -9.10 11.88 4.34
CA TYR A 8 -8.99 10.77 5.29
C TYR A 8 -7.68 10.02 5.12
N THR A 9 -7.24 9.39 6.20
CA THR A 9 -6.01 8.58 6.25
C THR A 9 -6.32 7.21 6.81
N LEU A 10 -5.99 6.15 6.06
CA LEU A 10 -5.94 4.79 6.61
C LEU A 10 -4.56 4.59 7.25
N ALA A 11 -4.55 4.41 8.57
CA ALA A 11 -3.35 4.53 9.40
C ALA A 11 -2.47 3.27 9.43
N HIS A 12 -2.96 2.12 8.97
CA HIS A 12 -2.23 0.85 8.98
C HIS A 12 -2.77 -0.06 7.86
N GLU A 13 -2.08 -0.12 6.72
CA GLU A 13 -2.47 -0.98 5.61
C GLU A 13 -1.24 -1.66 4.97
N HIS A 14 -1.50 -2.64 4.10
CA HIS A 14 -0.49 -3.27 3.26
C HIS A 14 -0.90 -3.12 1.79
N LEU A 15 -0.04 -2.52 0.98
CA LEU A 15 -0.29 -2.38 -0.47
C LEU A 15 0.51 -3.38 -1.29
N HIS A 16 1.66 -3.80 -0.77
CA HIS A 16 2.46 -4.90 -1.32
C HIS A 16 3.19 -5.61 -0.19
N ILE A 17 2.73 -6.81 0.15
CA ILE A 17 3.29 -7.67 1.19
C ILE A 17 3.48 -9.08 0.65
N ASP A 18 4.60 -9.73 0.98
CA ASP A 18 4.84 -11.13 0.63
C ASP A 18 5.38 -11.90 1.83
N LEU A 19 4.44 -12.57 2.52
CA LEU A 19 4.75 -13.54 3.56
C LEU A 19 4.54 -14.99 3.07
N SER A 20 4.32 -15.19 1.77
CA SER A 20 3.93 -16.49 1.21
C SER A 20 4.99 -17.56 1.40
N GLY A 21 6.29 -17.21 1.32
CA GLY A 21 7.38 -18.12 1.59
C GLY A 21 7.42 -18.63 3.02
N PHE A 22 7.13 -17.77 4.00
CA PHE A 22 7.10 -18.16 5.43
C PHE A 22 5.86 -18.99 5.78
N LYS A 23 4.72 -18.67 5.17
CA LYS A 23 3.43 -19.30 5.47
C LYS A 23 3.08 -20.47 4.54
N ASN A 24 3.90 -20.72 3.53
CA ASN A 24 3.64 -21.65 2.43
C ASN A 24 2.22 -21.50 1.86
N ASN A 25 1.78 -20.24 1.69
CA ASN A 25 0.43 -19.89 1.27
C ASN A 25 0.46 -18.67 0.36
N VAL A 26 0.05 -18.83 -0.90
CA VAL A 26 0.06 -17.77 -1.92
C VAL A 26 -0.89 -16.61 -1.58
N ASP A 27 -1.94 -16.86 -0.80
CA ASP A 27 -2.86 -15.83 -0.32
C ASP A 27 -2.16 -14.76 0.54
N CYS A 28 -0.98 -15.10 1.10
CA CYS A 28 -0.15 -14.17 1.85
C CYS A 28 0.82 -13.34 0.96
N ARG A 29 0.68 -13.44 -0.37
CA ARG A 29 1.36 -12.56 -1.33
C ARG A 29 0.33 -11.63 -1.97
N LEU A 30 0.21 -10.44 -1.41
CA LEU A 30 -0.62 -9.38 -1.92
C LEU A 30 0.21 -8.52 -2.88
N ASP A 31 0.18 -8.86 -4.17
CA ASP A 31 0.96 -8.21 -5.24
C ASP A 31 0.15 -7.91 -6.52
N GLN A 32 -1.18 -8.00 -6.45
CA GLN A 32 -2.09 -7.86 -7.60
C GLN A 32 -2.34 -6.39 -7.97
N TYR A 33 -1.40 -5.81 -8.73
CA TYR A 33 -1.36 -4.37 -9.06
C TYR A 33 -2.71 -3.76 -9.51
N ALA A 34 -3.39 -4.38 -10.47
CA ALA A 34 -4.64 -3.83 -11.01
C ALA A 34 -5.75 -3.75 -9.95
N PHE A 35 -5.89 -4.77 -9.10
CA PHE A 35 -6.89 -4.78 -8.04
C PHE A 35 -6.55 -3.78 -6.94
N ILE A 36 -5.27 -3.67 -6.55
CA ILE A 36 -4.85 -2.64 -5.59
C ILE A 36 -5.12 -1.23 -6.13
N CYS A 37 -4.86 -0.97 -7.41
CA CYS A 37 -5.19 0.34 -8.00
C CYS A 37 -6.70 0.62 -8.00
N GLN A 38 -7.53 -0.39 -8.27
CA GLN A 38 -8.99 -0.26 -8.18
C GLN A 38 -9.44 0.08 -6.75
N GLU A 39 -8.94 -0.64 -5.74
CA GLU A 39 -9.23 -0.36 -4.32
C GLU A 39 -8.80 1.07 -3.93
N MET A 40 -7.62 1.52 -4.36
CA MET A 40 -7.18 2.88 -4.06
C MET A 40 -8.05 3.93 -4.76
N ASN A 41 -8.53 3.68 -5.97
CA ASN A 41 -9.50 4.55 -6.65
C ASN A 41 -10.82 4.60 -5.88
N ASP A 42 -11.32 3.46 -5.40
CA ASP A 42 -12.53 3.38 -4.58
C ASP A 42 -12.36 4.19 -3.28
N LEU A 43 -11.22 4.08 -2.60
CA LEU A 43 -10.88 4.91 -1.44
C LEU A 43 -10.84 6.40 -1.78
N MET A 44 -10.26 6.77 -2.93
CA MET A 44 -10.22 8.15 -3.40
C MET A 44 -11.63 8.72 -3.63
N THR A 45 -12.57 7.93 -4.16
CA THR A 45 -13.98 8.37 -4.32
C THR A 45 -14.68 8.64 -2.98
N ARG A 46 -14.19 8.04 -1.89
CA ARG A 46 -14.72 8.19 -0.52
C ARG A 46 -13.98 9.25 0.31
N GLY A 47 -13.08 10.02 -0.31
CA GLY A 47 -12.37 11.13 0.33
C GLY A 47 -11.08 10.72 1.08
N VAL A 48 -10.65 9.46 0.97
CA VAL A 48 -9.32 9.05 1.45
C VAL A 48 -8.26 9.63 0.53
N ARG A 49 -7.19 10.16 1.10
CA ARG A 49 -6.06 10.72 0.35
C ARG A 49 -4.73 10.13 0.74
N ASN A 50 -4.64 9.51 1.92
CA ASN A 50 -3.39 8.98 2.44
C ASN A 50 -3.56 7.54 2.94
N VAL A 51 -2.56 6.72 2.68
CA VAL A 51 -2.41 5.37 3.21
C VAL A 51 -1.03 5.27 3.85
N ILE A 52 -0.98 4.79 5.10
CA ILE A 52 0.28 4.49 5.77
C ILE A 52 0.57 3.00 5.55
N GLU A 53 1.63 2.71 4.80
CA GLU A 53 1.98 1.37 4.34
C GLU A 53 2.95 0.71 5.31
N MET A 54 2.53 -0.42 5.88
CA MET A 54 3.18 -1.06 7.02
C MET A 54 4.11 -2.22 6.65
N THR A 55 4.32 -2.49 5.36
CA THR A 55 5.22 -3.57 4.94
C THR A 55 6.65 -3.07 5.03
N ASN A 56 7.40 -3.56 6.02
CA ASN A 56 8.83 -3.27 6.11
C ASN A 56 9.65 -4.20 5.19
N ARG A 57 10.97 -3.98 5.10
CA ARG A 57 11.85 -4.68 4.14
C ARG A 57 11.70 -6.20 4.17
N TYR A 58 11.57 -6.81 5.35
CA TYR A 58 11.56 -8.26 5.52
C TYR A 58 10.15 -8.89 5.47
N MET A 59 9.12 -8.06 5.35
CA MET A 59 7.75 -8.50 5.05
C MET A 59 7.45 -8.55 3.55
N GLY A 60 8.43 -8.28 2.67
CA GLY A 60 8.22 -8.27 1.22
C GLY A 60 7.84 -6.92 0.63
N ARG A 61 8.26 -5.80 1.25
CA ARG A 61 8.00 -4.44 0.75
C ARG A 61 8.52 -4.22 -0.67
N ASN A 62 7.69 -3.60 -1.52
CA ASN A 62 8.09 -3.19 -2.86
C ASN A 62 7.87 -1.68 -3.09
N ALA A 63 8.96 -0.91 -3.01
CA ALA A 63 8.92 0.54 -3.19
C ALA A 63 8.47 0.96 -4.60
N GLN A 64 8.86 0.20 -5.63
CA GLN A 64 8.49 0.52 -7.00
C GLN A 64 7.01 0.29 -7.27
N PHE A 65 6.43 -0.75 -6.64
CA PHE A 65 4.98 -0.99 -6.68
C PHE A 65 4.21 0.17 -6.06
N MET A 66 4.59 0.60 -4.85
CA MET A 66 3.96 1.76 -4.18
C MET A 66 4.04 3.03 -5.03
N LEU A 67 5.21 3.31 -5.64
CA LEU A 67 5.35 4.45 -6.57
C LEU A 67 4.46 4.32 -7.80
N GLY A 68 4.24 3.11 -8.31
CA GLY A 68 3.29 2.85 -9.41
C GLY A 68 1.86 3.20 -9.00
N VAL A 69 1.41 2.65 -7.86
CA VAL A 69 0.07 2.91 -7.31
C VAL A 69 -0.18 4.41 -7.10
N MET A 70 0.78 5.13 -6.50
CA MET A 70 0.68 6.58 -6.30
C MET A 70 0.52 7.34 -7.63
N ARG A 71 1.25 6.95 -8.68
CA ARG A 71 1.18 7.59 -10.00
C ARG A 71 -0.13 7.30 -10.71
N GLU A 72 -0.64 6.08 -10.58
CA GLU A 72 -1.85 5.62 -11.25
C GLU A 72 -3.13 6.23 -10.64
N THR A 73 -3.21 6.28 -9.31
CA THR A 73 -4.47 6.61 -8.61
C THR A 73 -4.48 8.00 -7.98
N GLY A 74 -3.29 8.62 -7.83
CA GLY A 74 -3.12 9.89 -7.15
C GLY A 74 -3.20 9.81 -5.62
N ILE A 75 -3.33 8.62 -5.04
CA ILE A 75 -3.31 8.45 -3.58
C ILE A 75 -1.90 8.67 -3.03
N ASN A 76 -1.79 9.25 -1.84
CA ASN A 76 -0.52 9.40 -1.15
C ASN A 76 -0.20 8.15 -0.33
N VAL A 77 1.02 7.64 -0.47
CA VAL A 77 1.49 6.48 0.30
C VAL A 77 2.69 6.88 1.16
N VAL A 78 2.58 6.64 2.47
CA VAL A 78 3.68 6.80 3.43
C VAL A 78 4.30 5.44 3.71
N ALA A 79 5.47 5.17 3.15
CA ALA A 79 6.17 3.90 3.34
C ALA A 79 6.89 3.84 4.70
N CYS A 80 6.94 2.64 5.31
CA CYS A 80 7.63 2.42 6.57
C CYS A 80 9.09 1.91 6.42
N THR A 81 9.80 1.85 7.54
CA THR A 81 11.07 1.15 7.71
C THR A 81 11.06 0.44 9.07
N GLY A 82 11.76 -0.70 9.19
CA GLY A 82 11.80 -1.49 10.41
C GLY A 82 12.05 -2.97 10.17
N TYR A 83 11.81 -3.76 11.21
CA TYR A 83 11.80 -5.23 11.21
C TYR A 83 10.46 -5.70 11.82
N TYR A 84 9.95 -6.83 11.32
CA TYR A 84 8.71 -7.46 11.79
C TYR A 84 8.98 -8.43 12.95
#